data_AF-A0A1V4PZN9-F1
#
_entry.id   AF-A0A1V4PZN9-F1
#
_cell.length_a   1.000
_cell.length_b   1.000
_cell.length_c   1.000
_cell.angle_alpha   90.00
_cell.angle_beta   90.00
_cell.angle_gamma   90.00
#
_symmetry.space_group_name_H-M   'P 1'
#
loop_
_entity.id
_entity.type
_entity.pdbx_description
1 polymer ?
#
loop_
_entity_poly.entity_id
_entity_poly.type
_entity_poly.pdbx_seq_one_letter_code
_entity_poly.pdbx_strand_id
1 'polypeptide(L)'
;MTALTARQPSPFHDFWLGDYCPACNPAGHFADSCVRRCSLNEPDAVTWNGGKRLVCEYACDRCGHQWRRADLWTPEDLGFVPVRSAA
;
A
#
# COMPACT_ATOMS: atom_id res chain seq x y z
N MET A 1 3.56 -22.37 -28.87
CA MET A 1 2.40 -22.74 -28.03
C MET A 1 2.96 -23.27 -26.72
N THR A 2 2.68 -22.81 -25.51
CA THR A 2 2.00 -21.63 -24.96
C THR A 2 2.61 -21.52 -23.55
N ALA A 3 3.17 -20.38 -23.18
CA ALA A 3 3.64 -20.15 -21.82
C ALA A 3 2.41 -20.02 -20.91
N LEU A 4 2.34 -20.87 -19.87
CA LEU A 4 1.42 -20.72 -18.77
C LEU A 4 2.21 -20.87 -17.47
N THR A 5 2.99 -19.83 -17.13
CA THR A 5 3.29 -19.59 -15.71
C THR A 5 2.00 -19.07 -15.09
N ALA A 6 1.19 -19.98 -14.55
CA ALA A 6 0.09 -19.61 -13.68
C ALA A 6 0.68 -18.81 -12.53
N ARG A 7 0.39 -17.50 -12.52
CA ARG A 7 0.75 -16.61 -11.42
C ARG A 7 -0.10 -17.06 -10.24
N GLN A 8 0.46 -17.87 -9.35
CA GLN A 8 -0.16 -18.15 -8.07
C GLN A 8 -0.42 -16.79 -7.41
N PRO A 9 -1.65 -16.49 -6.98
CA PRO A 9 -1.87 -15.28 -6.20
C PRO A 9 -1.00 -15.41 -4.95
N SER A 10 0.05 -14.60 -4.82
CA SER A 10 0.65 -14.40 -3.51
C SER A 10 -0.48 -13.81 -2.67
N PRO A 11 -0.77 -14.38 -1.50
CA PRO A 11 -1.83 -13.85 -0.69
C PRO A 11 -1.48 -12.38 -0.43
N PHE A 12 -2.44 -11.49 -0.57
CA PHE A 12 -2.29 -10.05 -0.35
C PHE A 12 -1.70 -9.69 1.04
N HIS A 13 -1.51 -10.69 1.93
CA HIS A 13 -0.86 -10.59 3.24
C HIS A 13 0.61 -10.12 3.23
N ASP A 14 1.34 -10.23 2.12
CA ASP A 14 2.73 -9.71 2.05
C ASP A 14 2.83 -8.28 1.49
N PHE A 15 1.75 -7.76 0.87
CA PHE A 15 1.71 -6.42 0.29
C PHE A 15 1.18 -5.41 1.31
N TRP A 16 1.98 -5.16 2.34
CA TRP A 16 1.63 -4.27 3.44
C TRP A 16 1.75 -2.80 3.00
N LEU A 17 0.73 -2.30 2.32
CA LEU A 17 0.62 -0.89 1.93
C LEU A 17 -0.01 -0.02 3.04
N GLY A 18 0.06 -0.46 4.29
CA GLY A 18 -0.62 0.18 5.41
C GLY A 18 -0.01 1.51 5.82
N ASP A 19 -0.85 2.51 6.05
CA ASP A 19 -0.46 3.82 6.58
C ASP A 19 -1.15 4.09 7.92
N TYR A 20 -0.56 4.98 8.73
CA TYR A 20 -1.16 5.38 9.99
C TYR A 20 -2.14 6.53 9.76
N CYS A 21 -3.35 6.41 10.31
CA CYS A 21 -4.34 7.47 10.26
C CYS A 21 -3.77 8.76 10.87
N PRO A 22 -3.63 9.85 10.09
CA PRO A 22 -2.99 11.09 10.58
C PRO A 22 -3.81 11.80 11.64
N ALA A 23 -5.12 11.53 11.72
CA ALA A 23 -5.98 12.07 12.77
C ALA A 23 -5.83 11.32 14.11
N CYS A 24 -5.71 10.00 14.07
CA CYS A 24 -5.52 9.18 15.29
C CYS A 24 -4.06 9.09 15.73
N ASN A 25 -3.11 9.24 14.82
CA ASN A 25 -1.68 9.16 15.06
C ASN A 25 -0.91 10.21 14.24
N PRO A 26 -0.89 11.48 14.70
CA PRO A 26 -0.13 12.53 14.04
C PRO A 26 1.38 12.30 14.03
N ALA A 27 1.89 11.50 14.98
CA ALA A 27 3.31 11.16 15.07
C ALA A 27 3.72 10.02 14.11
N GLY A 28 2.76 9.38 13.44
CA GLY A 28 2.99 8.30 12.49
C GLY A 28 3.86 7.18 13.06
N HIS A 29 4.94 6.84 12.37
CA HIS A 29 5.85 5.78 12.79
C HIS A 29 6.60 6.08 14.10
N PHE A 30 6.67 7.35 14.53
CA PHE A 30 7.34 7.74 15.76
C PHE A 30 6.49 7.55 17.02
N ALA A 31 5.21 7.23 16.87
CA ALA A 31 4.36 6.93 18.02
C ALA A 31 4.72 5.60 18.68
N ASP A 32 4.28 5.44 19.93
CA ASP A 32 4.43 4.17 20.63
C ASP A 32 3.72 3.02 19.89
N SER A 33 4.08 1.80 20.25
CA SER A 33 3.58 0.60 19.57
C SER A 33 2.06 0.42 19.65
N CYS A 34 1.41 0.89 20.73
CA CYS A 34 -0.03 0.76 20.90
C CYS A 34 -0.76 1.70 19.94
N VAL A 35 -0.31 2.96 19.88
CA VAL A 35 -0.87 3.96 18.96
C VAL A 35 -0.67 3.54 17.51
N ARG A 36 0.52 3.05 17.14
CA ARG A 36 0.79 2.54 15.79
C ARG A 36 -0.16 1.42 15.39
N ARG A 37 -0.31 0.39 16.23
CA ARG A 37 -1.25 -0.72 15.96
C ARG A 37 -2.70 -0.25 15.86
N CYS A 38 -3.13 0.67 16.71
CA CYS A 38 -4.51 1.16 16.73
C CYS A 38 -4.84 2.15 15.60
N SER A 39 -3.84 2.66 14.88
CA SER A 39 -4.01 3.66 13.83
C SER A 39 -3.58 3.18 12.45
N LEU A 40 -3.00 1.99 12.34
CA LEU A 40 -2.64 1.40 11.07
C LEU A 40 -3.90 1.00 10.31
N ASN A 41 -4.01 1.44 9.05
CA ASN A 41 -5.09 1.04 8.15
C ASN A 41 -4.51 0.58 6.82
N GLU A 42 -5.16 -0.41 6.22
CA GLU A 42 -4.92 -0.81 4.84
C GLU A 42 -5.62 0.17 3.89
N PRO A 43 -5.14 0.32 2.64
CA PRO A 43 -5.82 1.15 1.67
C PRO A 43 -7.10 0.48 1.17
N ASP A 44 -8.20 1.24 1.08
CA ASP A 44 -9.45 0.81 0.47
C ASP A 44 -9.35 0.73 -1.06
N ALA A 45 -8.49 1.56 -1.64
CA ALA A 45 -8.25 1.59 -3.07
C ALA A 45 -6.78 1.88 -3.38
N VAL A 46 -6.27 1.20 -4.40
CA VAL A 46 -4.91 1.40 -4.94
C VAL A 46 -4.99 1.60 -6.44
N THR A 47 -4.46 2.73 -6.91
CA THR A 47 -4.40 3.08 -8.32
C THR A 47 -2.95 3.26 -8.77
N TRP A 48 -2.62 2.71 -9.94
CA TRP A 48 -1.33 2.92 -10.60
C TRP A 48 -1.51 3.38 -12.05
N ASN A 49 -1.03 4.58 -12.35
CA ASN A 49 -1.13 5.18 -13.69
C ASN A 49 0.14 4.98 -14.53
N GLY A 50 0.93 3.92 -14.28
CA GLY A 50 2.18 3.62 -15.01
C GLY A 50 3.40 4.46 -14.58
N GLY A 51 3.32 5.20 -13.49
CA GLY A 51 4.42 5.99 -12.92
C GLY A 51 5.33 5.20 -11.96
N LYS A 52 6.20 5.90 -11.23
CA LYS A 52 7.06 5.30 -10.18
C LYS A 52 6.39 5.14 -8.81
N ARG A 53 5.16 5.63 -8.67
CA ARG A 53 4.45 5.72 -7.39
C ARG A 53 3.03 5.21 -7.53
N LEU A 54 2.54 4.61 -6.45
CA LEU A 54 1.14 4.25 -6.29
C LEU A 54 0.38 5.40 -5.66
N VAL A 55 -0.90 5.49 -6.01
CA VAL A 55 -1.88 6.31 -5.31
C VAL A 55 -2.71 5.37 -4.45
N CYS A 56 -2.66 5.57 -3.14
CA CYS A 56 -3.42 4.77 -2.17
C CYS A 56 -4.42 5.68 -1.44
N GLU A 57 -5.64 5.19 -1.27
CA GLU A 57 -6.72 5.85 -0.53
C GLU A 57 -7.07 4.99 0.68
N TYR A 58 -7.26 5.63 1.83
CA TYR A 58 -7.47 4.95 3.11
C TYR A 58 -8.67 5.57 3.82
N ALA A 59 -9.43 4.75 4.55
CA ALA A 59 -10.36 5.18 5.57
C ALA A 59 -9.98 4.59 6.92
N CYS A 60 -10.12 5.38 7.99
CA CYS A 60 -9.88 4.89 9.34
C CYS A 60 -11.15 4.27 9.92
N ASP A 61 -11.13 2.97 10.21
CA ASP A 61 -12.25 2.27 10.84
C ASP A 61 -12.60 2.81 12.24
N ARG A 62 -11.66 3.51 12.88
CA ARG A 62 -11.84 4.06 14.23
C ARG A 62 -12.49 5.43 14.25
N CYS A 63 -12.05 6.34 13.40
CA CYS A 63 -12.49 7.75 13.45
C CYS A 63 -13.20 8.22 12.17
N GLY A 64 -13.25 7.38 11.13
CA GLY A 64 -13.85 7.71 9.83
C GLY A 64 -13.02 8.67 8.97
N HIS A 65 -11.84 9.11 9.43
CA HIS A 65 -10.98 10.00 8.65
C HIS A 65 -10.51 9.29 7.38
N GLN A 66 -10.62 9.98 6.24
CA GLN A 66 -10.17 9.50 4.94
C GLN A 66 -8.96 10.31 4.48
N TRP A 67 -7.96 9.65 3.90
CA TRP A 67 -6.79 10.31 3.36
C TRP A 67 -6.21 9.57 2.15
N ARG A 68 -5.37 10.29 1.41
CA ARG A 68 -4.76 9.82 0.17
C ARG A 68 -3.25 10.02 0.22
N ARG A 69 -2.49 9.00 -0.19
CA ARG A 69 -1.02 9.03 -0.29
C ARG A 69 -0.57 8.69 -1.70
N ALA A 70 0.41 9.45 -2.20
CA ALA A 70 1.01 9.24 -3.52
C ALA A 70 2.55 9.15 -3.45
N ASP A 71 3.07 9.07 -2.23
CA ASP A 71 4.48 9.28 -1.88
C ASP A 71 5.10 8.09 -1.12
N LEU A 72 4.27 7.23 -0.51
CA LEU A 72 4.73 6.10 0.29
C LEU A 72 5.21 4.93 -0.57
N TRP A 73 4.38 4.51 -1.52
CA TRP A 73 4.51 3.20 -2.13
C TRP A 73 4.87 3.28 -3.61
N THR A 74 5.54 2.24 -4.08
CA THR A 74 5.93 2.04 -5.47
C THR A 74 5.25 0.80 -6.05
N PRO A 75 5.19 0.65 -7.39
CA PRO A 75 4.60 -0.53 -8.01
C PRO A 75 5.25 -1.85 -7.60
N GLU A 76 6.54 -1.82 -7.27
CA GLU A 76 7.28 -2.98 -6.77
C GLU A 76 6.71 -3.47 -5.43
N ASP A 77 6.19 -2.57 -4.58
CA ASP A 77 5.51 -2.92 -3.32
C ASP A 77 4.18 -3.66 -3.55
N LEU A 78 3.60 -3.59 -4.76
CA LEU A 78 2.47 -4.42 -5.22
C LEU A 78 2.93 -5.69 -5.97
N GLY A 79 4.23 -5.97 -6.01
CA GLY A 79 4.79 -7.06 -6.79
C GLY A 79 4.75 -6.81 -8.30
N PHE A 80 4.59 -5.56 -8.76
CA PHE A 80 4.85 -5.22 -10.15
C PHE A 80 6.37 -5.09 -10.34
N VAL A 81 6.97 -6.09 -11.00
CA VAL A 81 8.35 -5.99 -11.44
C VAL A 81 8.36 -5.29 -12.80
N PRO A 82 9.09 -4.17 -12.97
CA PRO A 82 9.30 -3.59 -14.29
C PRO A 82 9.92 -4.66 -15.19
N VAL A 83 9.29 -4.93 -16.33
CA VAL A 83 9.96 -5.71 -17.38
C VAL A 83 11.16 -4.86 -17.79
N ARG A 84 12.38 -5.24 -17.37
CA ARG A 84 13.60 -4.66 -17.92
C ARG A 84 13.48 -4.81 -19.43
N SER A 85 13.37 -3.70 -20.16
CA SER A 85 13.53 -3.71 -21.61
C SER A 85 14.87 -4.38 -21.87
N ALA A 86 14.85 -5.60 -22.42
CA ALA A 86 16.03 -6.25 -22.91
C ALA A 86 16.62 -5.34 -23.99
N ALA A 87 17.75 -4.73 -23.69
CA ALA A 87 18.64 -4.12 -24.67
C ALA A 87 19.59 -5.20 -25.18
#